data_AF-A0A635DJZ1-F1
#
_entry.id   AF-A0A635DJZ1-F1
#
_cell.length_a   1.000
_cell.length_b   1.000
_cell.length_c   1.000
_cell.angle_alpha   90.00
_cell.angle_beta   90.00
_cell.angle_gamma   90.00
#
_symmetry.space_group_name_H-M   'P 1'
#
loop_
_entity.id
_entity.type
_entity.pdbx_description
1 polymer ?
#
loop_
_entity_poly.entity_id
_entity_poly.type
_entity_poly.pdbx_seq_one_letter_code
_entity_poly.pdbx_strand_id
1 'polypeptide(L)'
;MRVSGSASSQDIISRINSKNINNNDSNEVKRIKDALCIESKERILYPQNLSRDNLKQMARYVNNTYVHYSGNCVLLSACLH
;
A
#
# COMPACT_ATOMS: atom_id res chain seq x y z
N MET A 1 -15.17 11.71 -15.74
CA MET A 1 -14.74 11.75 -14.33
C MET A 1 -13.23 11.60 -14.28
N ARG A 2 -12.49 12.57 -13.73
CA ARG A 2 -11.04 12.47 -13.55
C ARG A 2 -10.77 11.54 -12.37
N VAL A 3 -10.17 10.39 -12.62
CA VAL A 3 -9.67 9.51 -11.56
C VAL A 3 -8.43 10.18 -10.97
N SER A 4 -8.52 10.57 -9.72
CA SER A 4 -7.43 11.16 -8.93
C SER A 4 -6.21 10.24 -9.03
N GLY A 5 -5.08 10.78 -9.49
CA GLY A 5 -3.88 9.99 -9.80
C GLY A 5 -3.40 9.19 -8.60
N SER A 6 -3.33 7.86 -8.77
CA SER A 6 -2.58 7.01 -7.86
C SER A 6 -1.12 7.43 -7.89
N ALA A 7 -0.55 7.73 -6.72
CA ALA A 7 0.88 8.02 -6.63
C ALA A 7 1.65 6.81 -7.19
N SER A 8 2.61 7.07 -8.09
CA SER A 8 3.44 5.97 -8.59
C SER A 8 4.28 5.39 -7.45
N SER A 9 4.71 4.14 -7.58
CA SER A 9 5.60 3.49 -6.62
C SER A 9 6.83 4.35 -6.27
N GLN A 10 7.39 5.06 -7.25
CA GLN A 10 8.54 5.96 -7.05
C GLN A 10 8.17 7.20 -6.24
N ASP A 11 6.97 7.75 -6.44
CA ASP A 11 6.47 8.89 -5.65
C ASP A 11 6.28 8.50 -4.18
N ILE A 12 5.76 7.29 -3.92
CA ILE A 12 5.59 6.78 -2.55
C ILE A 12 6.96 6.62 -1.88
N ILE A 13 7.94 6.02 -2.57
CA ILE A 13 9.32 5.84 -2.07
C ILE A 13 9.98 7.19 -1.78
N SER A 14 9.80 8.19 -2.64
CA SER A 14 10.39 9.51 -2.40
C SER A 14 9.75 10.22 -1.20
N ARG A 15 8.43 10.14 -1.04
CA ARG A 15 7.70 10.76 0.09
C ARG A 15 8.06 10.11 1.43
N ILE A 16 8.10 8.78 1.48
CA ILE A 16 8.37 8.04 2.73
C ILE A 16 9.81 8.23 3.23
N ASN A 17 10.74 8.55 2.33
CA ASN A 17 12.14 8.84 2.64
C ASN A 17 12.43 10.34 2.76
N SER A 18 11.44 11.21 2.56
CA SER A 18 11.65 12.65 2.61
C SER A 18 12.06 13.11 4.00
N LYS A 19 12.96 14.11 4.08
CA LYS A 19 13.36 14.73 5.36
C LYS A 19 12.37 15.79 5.84
N ASN A 20 11.41 16.18 5.00
CA ASN A 20 10.43 17.23 5.28
C ASN A 20 9.20 16.67 6.00
N ILE A 21 9.44 15.83 7.01
CA ILE A 21 8.39 15.24 7.85
C ILE A 21 8.46 15.92 9.21
N ASN A 22 7.31 16.31 9.76
CA ASN A 22 7.25 16.83 11.12
C ASN A 22 7.79 15.78 12.10
N ASN A 23 8.64 16.18 13.05
CA ASN A 23 9.20 15.25 14.03
C ASN A 23 8.12 14.44 14.77
N ASN A 24 6.96 15.04 15.00
CA ASN A 24 5.83 14.36 15.65
C ASN A 24 5.30 13.17 14.83
N ASP A 25 5.38 13.23 13.50
CA ASP A 25 4.88 12.20 12.58
C ASP A 25 5.97 11.19 12.21
N SER A 26 7.23 11.49 12.51
CA SER A 26 8.39 10.70 12.08
C SER A 26 8.31 9.23 12.51
N ASN A 27 7.79 8.95 13.71
CA ASN A 27 7.62 7.59 14.22
C ASN A 27 6.47 6.84 13.52
N GLU A 28 5.44 7.54 13.06
CA GLU A 28 4.37 6.93 12.26
C GLU A 28 4.86 6.61 10.86
N VAL A 29 5.60 7.54 10.23
CA VAL A 29 6.18 7.30 8.90
C VAL A 29 7.18 6.14 8.93
N LYS A 30 8.01 6.03 9.97
CA LYS A 30 8.89 4.86 10.17
C LYS A 30 8.09 3.55 10.25
N ARG A 31 7.01 3.53 11.04
CA ARG A 31 6.13 2.34 11.16
C ARG A 31 5.49 1.97 9.82
N ILE A 32 5.06 2.94 9.02
CA ILE A 32 4.54 2.70 7.67
C ILE A 32 5.65 2.15 6.77
N LYS A 33 6.85 2.73 6.83
CA LYS A 33 8.01 2.31 6.02
C LYS A 33 8.42 0.87 6.31
N ASP A 34 8.43 0.48 7.57
CA ASP A 34 8.82 -0.87 7.97
C ASP A 34 7.76 -1.91 7.59
N ALA A 35 6.49 -1.51 7.49
CA ALA A 35 5.38 -2.40 7.16
C ALA A 35 5.07 -2.49 5.65
N LEU A 36 5.43 -1.48 4.86
CA LEU A 36 5.07 -1.38 3.45
C LEU A 36 6.10 -2.06 2.53
N CYS A 37 5.64 -2.99 1.70
CA CYS A 37 6.43 -3.57 0.62
C CYS A 37 5.87 -3.12 -0.74
N ILE A 38 6.75 -2.69 -1.65
CA ILE A 38 6.37 -2.21 -2.99
C ILE A 38 6.97 -3.14 -4.03
N GLU A 39 6.11 -3.90 -4.70
CA GLU A 39 6.51 -4.75 -5.81
C GLU A 39 6.41 -3.99 -7.14
N SER A 40 7.54 -3.76 -7.80
CA SER A 40 7.63 -2.96 -9.03
C SER A 40 7.80 -3.80 -10.30
N LYS A 41 7.79 -5.14 -10.17
CA LYS A 41 7.95 -6.04 -11.32
C LYS A 41 6.67 -6.04 -12.15
N GLU A 42 6.81 -5.95 -13.46
CA GLU A 42 5.69 -6.00 -14.39
C GLU A 42 4.93 -7.33 -14.27
N ARG A 43 3.60 -7.26 -14.21
CA ARG A 43 2.68 -8.38 -14.04
C ARG A 43 1.43 -8.17 -14.88
N ILE A 44 0.74 -9.26 -15.17
CA ILE A 44 -0.57 -9.21 -15.82
C ILE A 44 -1.54 -8.49 -14.88
N LEU A 45 -2.21 -7.46 -15.40
CA LEU A 45 -3.19 -6.68 -14.66
C LEU A 45 -4.47 -7.49 -14.42
N TYR A 46 -5.17 -7.17 -13.34
CA TYR A 46 -6.54 -7.64 -13.14
C TYR A 46 -7.46 -7.16 -14.27
N PRO A 47 -8.54 -7.90 -14.58
CA PRO A 47 -9.52 -7.46 -15.56
C PRO A 47 -10.18 -6.15 -15.14
N GLN A 48 -10.62 -5.36 -16.13
CA GLN A 48 -11.26 -4.06 -15.89
C GLN A 48 -12.51 -4.16 -15.00
N ASN A 49 -13.30 -5.23 -15.17
CA ASN A 49 -14.42 -5.55 -14.30
C ASN A 49 -13.99 -6.61 -13.29
N LEU A 50 -13.82 -6.19 -12.04
CA LEU A 50 -13.37 -7.06 -10.97
C LEU A 50 -14.47 -8.05 -10.57
N SER A 51 -14.11 -9.33 -10.51
CA SER A 51 -14.94 -10.36 -9.89
C SER A 51 -14.76 -10.38 -8.37
N ARG A 52 -15.69 -11.06 -7.67
CA ARG A 52 -15.55 -11.33 -6.23
C ARG A 52 -14.24 -12.06 -5.89
N ASP A 53 -13.81 -12.98 -6.75
CA ASP A 53 -12.57 -13.73 -6.53
C ASP A 53 -11.33 -12.86 -6.74
N ASN A 54 -11.36 -11.90 -7.66
CA ASN A 54 -10.28 -10.92 -7.80
C ASN A 54 -10.14 -10.07 -6.53
N LEU A 55 -11.25 -9.57 -5.99
CA LEU A 55 -11.24 -8.81 -4.73
C LEU A 55 -10.69 -9.65 -3.57
N LYS A 56 -11.04 -10.94 -3.51
CA LYS A 56 -10.52 -11.87 -2.51
C LYS A 56 -9.00 -12.08 -2.65
N GLN A 57 -8.49 -12.15 -3.88
CA GLN A 57 -7.05 -12.26 -4.14
C GLN A 57 -6.31 -10.97 -3.76
N MET A 58 -6.83 -9.81 -4.16
CA MET A 58 -6.25 -8.50 -3.80
C MET A 58 -6.19 -8.31 -2.28
N ALA A 59 -7.28 -8.61 -1.56
CA ALA A 59 -7.33 -8.50 -0.10
C ALA A 59 -6.34 -9.44 0.60
N ARG A 60 -6.13 -10.66 0.08
CA ARG A 60 -5.12 -11.60 0.58
C ARG A 60 -3.71 -11.12 0.31
N TYR A 61 -3.48 -10.48 -0.84
CA TYR A 61 -2.16 -10.00 -1.25
C TYR A 61 -1.67 -8.84 -0.37
N VAL A 62 -2.54 -7.85 -0.09
CA VAL A 62 -2.15 -6.68 0.73
C VAL A 62 -1.90 -7.03 2.19
N ASN A 63 -2.54 -8.08 2.72
CA ASN A 63 -2.35 -8.51 4.09
C ASN A 63 -1.28 -9.60 4.21
N ASN A 64 -0.01 -9.18 4.06
CA ASN A 64 1.15 -10.07 4.19
C ASN A 64 1.76 -10.03 5.60
N THR A 65 0.94 -10.04 6.64
CA THR A 65 1.39 -10.04 8.04
C THR A 65 1.88 -11.41 8.48
N TYR A 66 2.81 -11.44 9.42
CA TYR A 66 3.18 -12.69 10.10
C TYR A 66 1.99 -13.28 10.86
N VAL A 67 2.03 -14.61 11.07
CA VAL A 67 1.08 -15.31 11.93
C VAL A 67 1.10 -14.66 13.32
N HIS A 68 -0.08 -14.50 13.92
CA HIS A 68 -0.33 -13.81 15.20
C HIS A 68 -0.33 -12.26 15.16
N TYR A 69 -0.19 -11.64 13.99
CA TYR A 69 -0.33 -10.19 13.82
C TYR A 69 -1.53 -9.84 12.93
N SER A 70 -2.30 -8.82 13.31
CA SER A 70 -3.51 -8.41 12.59
C SER A 70 -3.31 -7.24 11.61
N GLY A 71 -2.13 -6.62 11.59
CA GLY A 71 -1.85 -5.43 10.77
C GLY A 71 -2.67 -4.19 11.19
N ASN A 72 -2.41 -3.05 10.55
CA ASN A 72 -3.19 -1.82 10.75
C ASN A 72 -4.21 -1.67 9.61
N CYS A 73 -5.50 -1.57 9.94
CA CYS A 73 -6.56 -1.53 8.94
C CYS A 73 -6.51 -0.29 8.04
N VAL A 74 -6.03 0.86 8.53
CA VAL A 74 -5.89 2.08 7.73
C VAL A 74 -4.85 1.87 6.64
N LEU A 75 -3.69 1.32 7.02
CA LEU A 75 -2.62 1.03 6.05
C LEU A 75 -3.05 -0.04 5.04
N LEU A 76 -3.67 -1.13 5.50
CA LEU A 76 -4.14 -2.21 4.63
C LEU A 76 -5.22 -1.74 3.65
N SER A 77 -6.17 -0.93 4.11
CA SER A 77 -7.24 -0.40 3.26
C SER A 77 -6.69 0.57 2.21
N ALA A 78 -5.72 1.42 2.59
CA ALA A 78 -5.05 2.31 1.64
C ALA A 78 -4.20 1.56 0.61
N CYS A 79 -3.61 0.42 0.96
CA CYS A 79 -2.88 -0.43 0.01
C CYS A 79 -3.80 -1.19 -0.95
N LEU A 80 -5.05 -1.45 -0.55
CA LEU A 80 -6.04 -2.14 -1.39
C LEU A 80 -6.76 -1.18 -2.36
N HIS A 81 -6.86 0.10 -2.00
CA HIS A 81 -7.51 1.15 -2.78
C HIS A 81 -6.71 1.56 -4.01
#